data_AF-A0A1I3BTS5-F1
#
_entry.id   AF-A0A1I3BTS5-F1
#
_cell.length_a   1.000
_cell.length_b   1.000
_cell.length_c   1.000
_cell.angle_alpha   90.00
_cell.angle_beta   90.00
_cell.angle_gamma   90.00
#
_symmetry.space_group_name_H-M   'P 1'
#
loop_
_entity.id
_entity.type
_entity.pdbx_description
1 polymer ?
#
loop_
_entity_poly.entity_id
_entity_poly.type
_entity_poly.pdbx_seq_one_letter_code
_entity_poly.pdbx_strand_id
1 'polypeptide(L)'
;MNQKPVCLLVVLMVFLHGFSVYSQPPVSVLVNGAPVNFDVDPINVEGRILVPLRGIFESLGVSPQWDEKSQTVTAQTESIQVVLPIGSKRPTVNGQVVELDVAAMIVEGRTMVPTRFIAESLGAAVDWDETSRTVVIRESSVEKTFADISDKEYIHETMGFRLTIPSHWEGRYLIEETEDSVSFYSQSVRDVEGFHWGGWLFSVYRAEDTPEIREQIKEGITPSEIIAEQHGFLFKKIGPSDVQFPHENQAVTEEYFALYDETHLITDSFAFR
;
A
#
# COMPACT_ATOMS: atom_id res chain seq x y z
N MET A 1 18.51 -76.49 41.66
CA MET A 1 17.30 -75.84 41.10
C MET A 1 16.82 -74.87 42.19
N ASN A 2 17.25 -73.60 42.29
CA ASN A 2 17.07 -72.43 41.40
C ASN A 2 15.63 -72.38 40.84
N GLN A 3 14.81 -71.35 41.09
CA GLN A 3 15.09 -69.91 40.96
C GLN A 3 14.36 -69.01 41.98
N LYS A 4 14.98 -67.87 42.31
CA LYS A 4 14.42 -66.74 43.07
C LYS A 4 13.57 -65.83 42.17
N PRO A 5 12.50 -65.15 42.66
CA PRO A 5 11.75 -64.20 41.86
C PRO A 5 12.56 -62.95 41.56
N VAL A 6 12.60 -62.61 40.27
CA VAL A 6 13.34 -61.52 39.64
C VAL A 6 12.68 -60.17 39.96
N CYS A 7 13.53 -59.24 40.34
CA CYS A 7 13.29 -57.81 40.50
C CYS A 7 12.92 -57.18 39.15
N LEU A 8 11.72 -56.61 39.00
CA LEU A 8 11.37 -55.79 37.83
C LEU A 8 11.49 -54.31 38.22
N LEU A 9 12.71 -53.79 38.09
CA LEU A 9 12.99 -52.36 38.17
C LEU A 9 12.70 -51.75 36.79
N VAL A 10 11.54 -51.11 36.65
CA VAL A 10 11.19 -50.34 35.45
C VAL A 10 12.05 -49.07 35.46
N VAL A 11 13.11 -49.08 34.67
CA VAL A 11 13.95 -47.91 34.39
C VAL A 11 13.11 -46.94 33.56
N LEU A 12 12.61 -45.88 34.20
CA LEU A 12 12.03 -44.71 33.52
C LEU A 12 13.20 -43.96 32.85
N MET A 13 13.52 -44.33 31.62
CA MET A 13 14.50 -43.65 30.79
C MET A 13 13.88 -42.32 30.35
N VAL A 14 14.09 -41.27 31.15
CA VAL A 14 13.78 -39.89 30.78
C VAL A 14 14.64 -39.55 29.57
N PHE A 15 14.02 -39.61 28.39
CA PHE A 15 14.59 -39.07 27.17
C PHE A 15 14.70 -37.56 27.34
N LEU A 16 15.84 -37.12 27.87
CA LEU A 16 16.36 -35.76 27.72
C LEU A 16 16.65 -35.56 26.23
N HIS A 17 15.61 -35.37 25.42
CA HIS A 17 15.77 -34.69 24.15
C HIS A 17 16.15 -33.25 24.51
N GLY A 18 17.45 -32.98 24.49
CA GLY A 18 17.94 -31.62 24.53
C GLY A 18 17.25 -30.89 23.38
N PHE A 19 16.26 -30.06 23.71
CA PHE A 19 15.80 -29.06 22.79
C PHE A 19 16.98 -28.11 22.63
N SER A 20 17.69 -28.22 21.50
CA SER A 20 18.58 -27.16 21.08
C SER A 20 17.70 -25.94 20.88
N VAL A 21 17.73 -25.02 21.85
CA VAL A 21 17.23 -23.67 21.65
C VAL A 21 18.21 -23.01 20.69
N TYR A 22 17.95 -23.17 19.39
CA TYR A 22 18.65 -22.41 18.37
C TYR A 22 18.17 -20.96 18.50
N SER A 23 18.97 -20.12 19.15
CA SER A 23 18.78 -18.67 19.07
C SER A 23 18.92 -18.29 17.60
N GLN A 24 17.84 -17.82 17.00
CA GLN A 24 17.93 -17.31 15.64
C GLN A 24 18.82 -16.05 15.64
N PRO A 25 19.63 -15.84 14.59
CA PRO A 25 20.46 -14.65 14.50
C PRO A 25 19.61 -13.37 14.55
N PRO A 26 20.13 -12.28 15.13
CA PRO A 26 19.39 -11.01 15.25
C PRO A 26 19.04 -10.47 13.86
N VAL A 27 17.93 -9.73 13.80
CA VAL A 27 17.46 -9.10 12.56
C VAL A 27 18.36 -7.92 12.23
N SER A 28 18.87 -7.89 11.00
CA SER A 28 19.66 -6.76 10.48
C SER A 28 18.78 -5.82 9.65
N VAL A 29 19.18 -4.55 9.52
CA VAL A 29 18.48 -3.58 8.69
C VAL A 29 19.47 -2.87 7.78
N LEU A 30 19.14 -2.80 6.49
CA LEU A 30 19.84 -2.01 5.48
C LEU A 30 18.93 -0.86 5.04
N VAL A 31 19.45 0.36 5.00
CA VAL A 31 18.80 1.53 4.39
C VAL A 31 19.66 1.99 3.22
N ASN A 32 19.10 2.00 2.01
CA ASN A 32 19.81 2.35 0.78
C ASN A 32 21.12 1.57 0.59
N GLY A 33 21.13 0.29 1.01
CA GLY A 33 22.30 -0.59 0.96
C GLY A 33 23.33 -0.39 2.08
N ALA A 34 23.15 0.60 2.97
CA ALA A 34 24.00 0.82 4.13
C ALA A 34 23.41 0.17 5.39
N PRO A 35 24.20 -0.56 6.21
CA PRO A 35 23.71 -1.13 7.45
C PRO A 35 23.41 -0.06 8.50
N VAL A 36 22.28 -0.20 9.17
CA VAL A 36 21.89 0.64 10.31
C VAL A 36 22.13 -0.12 11.60
N ASN A 37 23.00 0.43 12.45
CA ASN A 37 23.24 -0.12 13.78
C ASN A 37 22.26 0.50 14.78
N PHE A 38 21.63 -0.35 15.56
CA PHE A 38 20.76 0.06 16.64
C PHE A 38 21.39 -0.25 18.01
N ASP A 39 21.01 0.54 18.99
CA ASP A 39 21.32 0.28 20.41
C ASP A 39 20.30 -0.64 21.09
N VAL A 40 19.13 -0.85 20.45
CA VAL A 40 18.12 -1.84 20.79
C VAL A 40 17.81 -2.65 19.53
N ASP A 41 17.86 -3.97 19.63
CA ASP A 41 17.66 -4.84 18.47
C ASP A 41 16.23 -4.73 17.90
N PRO A 42 16.06 -4.87 16.57
CA PRO A 42 14.74 -5.05 15.99
C PRO A 42 14.03 -6.28 16.57
N ILE A 43 12.72 -6.17 16.76
CA ILE A 43 11.90 -7.22 17.36
C ILE A 43 10.81 -7.68 16.41
N ASN A 44 10.42 -8.95 16.50
CA ASN A 44 9.24 -9.47 15.82
C ASN A 44 8.06 -9.46 16.79
N VAL A 45 7.01 -8.71 16.46
CA VAL A 45 5.74 -8.70 17.18
C VAL A 45 4.65 -9.08 16.21
N GLU A 46 3.94 -10.18 16.48
CA GLU A 46 2.80 -10.64 15.67
C GLU A 46 3.13 -10.81 14.17
N GLY A 47 4.37 -11.23 13.85
CA GLY A 47 4.82 -11.38 12.47
C GLY A 47 5.16 -10.05 11.78
N ARG A 48 5.34 -8.96 12.53
CA ARG A 48 5.83 -7.67 12.04
C ARG A 48 7.17 -7.37 12.69
N ILE A 49 8.15 -7.00 11.87
CA ILE A 49 9.42 -6.49 12.36
C ILE A 49 9.22 -5.03 12.77
N LEU A 50 9.56 -4.73 14.02
CA LEU A 50 9.60 -3.39 14.56
C LEU A 50 11.06 -3.00 14.78
N VAL A 51 11.39 -1.77 14.39
CA VAL A 51 12.76 -1.22 14.48
C VAL A 51 12.76 0.07 15.30
N PRO A 52 13.88 0.44 15.93
CA PRO A 52 14.01 1.73 16.60
C PRO A 52 13.85 2.89 15.60
N LEU A 53 12.79 3.66 15.76
CA LEU A 53 12.41 4.76 14.87
C LEU A 53 13.56 5.75 14.66
N ARG A 54 14.19 6.17 15.76
CA ARG A 54 15.26 7.18 15.74
C ARG A 54 16.42 6.78 14.84
N GLY A 55 16.87 5.52 14.90
CA GLY A 55 18.03 5.07 14.10
C GLY A 55 17.76 5.16 12.61
N ILE A 56 16.52 4.88 12.17
CA ILE A 56 16.15 5.05 10.77
C ILE A 56 16.09 6.53 10.38
N PHE A 57 15.39 7.36 11.16
CA PHE A 57 15.27 8.79 10.85
C PHE A 57 16.62 9.52 10.87
N GLU A 58 17.51 9.18 11.81
CA GLU A 58 18.86 9.76 11.87
C GLU A 58 19.73 9.32 10.69
N SER A 59 19.60 8.07 10.21
CA SER A 59 20.27 7.62 8.98
C SER A 59 19.86 8.42 7.75
N LEU A 60 18.72 9.10 7.81
CA LEU A 60 18.16 9.97 6.78
C LEU A 60 18.34 11.46 7.10
N GLY A 61 19.12 11.80 8.13
CA GLY A 61 19.42 13.18 8.50
C GLY A 61 18.31 13.89 9.30
N VAL A 62 17.34 13.15 9.85
CA VAL A 62 16.19 13.68 10.58
C VAL A 62 16.28 13.32 12.07
N SER A 63 15.98 14.27 12.96
CA SER A 63 15.98 14.05 14.40
C SER A 63 14.56 14.11 14.99
N PRO A 64 13.95 12.97 15.34
CA PRO A 64 12.60 12.94 15.92
C PRO A 64 12.54 13.60 17.31
N GLN A 65 11.50 14.39 17.52
CA GLN A 65 11.14 15.01 18.79
C GLN A 65 10.19 14.11 19.58
N TRP A 66 10.31 14.15 20.91
CA TRP A 66 9.44 13.40 21.82
C TRP A 66 8.64 14.37 22.68
N ASP A 67 7.32 14.24 22.67
CA ASP A 67 6.43 14.90 23.62
C ASP A 67 6.06 13.92 24.74
N GLU A 68 6.59 14.17 25.94
CA GLU A 68 6.40 13.30 27.10
C GLU A 68 4.95 13.27 27.60
N LYS A 69 4.24 14.40 27.50
CA LYS A 69 2.89 14.54 28.05
C LYS A 69 1.85 13.76 27.25
N SER A 70 1.98 13.78 25.93
CA SER A 70 1.10 13.10 24.99
C SER A 70 1.65 11.75 24.52
N GLN A 71 2.85 11.36 24.98
CA GLN A 71 3.57 10.17 24.55
C GLN A 71 3.60 10.05 23.02
N THR A 72 4.01 11.13 22.35
CA THR A 72 3.97 11.24 20.90
C THR A 72 5.36 11.55 20.35
N VAL A 73 5.79 10.77 19.35
CA VAL A 73 6.96 11.11 18.56
C VAL A 73 6.52 11.98 17.38
N THR A 74 7.23 13.08 17.16
CA THR A 74 7.08 13.90 15.96
C THR A 74 8.40 13.97 15.21
N ALA A 75 8.41 13.55 13.95
CA ALA A 75 9.55 13.73 13.06
C ALA A 75 9.14 14.63 11.90
N GLN A 76 9.98 15.59 11.54
CA GLN A 76 9.67 16.53 10.48
C GLN A 76 10.89 16.79 9.59
N THR A 77 10.66 16.78 8.28
CA THR A 77 11.57 17.25 7.23
C THR A 77 10.92 18.42 6.48
N GLU A 78 11.56 18.93 5.42
CA GLU A 78 10.92 19.90 4.52
C GLU A 78 9.66 19.36 3.83
N SER A 79 9.49 18.04 3.82
CA SER A 79 8.56 17.34 2.96
C SER A 79 7.62 16.41 3.75
N ILE A 80 8.05 15.90 4.91
CA ILE A 80 7.33 14.91 5.75
C ILE A 80 7.09 15.46 7.14
N GLN A 81 5.90 15.25 7.68
CA GLN A 81 5.59 15.35 9.11
C GLN A 81 4.95 14.05 9.59
N VAL A 82 5.65 13.31 10.44
CA VAL A 82 5.12 12.12 11.12
C VAL A 82 4.73 12.51 12.53
N VAL A 83 3.49 12.20 12.92
CA VAL A 83 2.99 12.29 14.30
C VAL A 83 2.55 10.90 14.73
N LEU A 84 3.29 10.33 15.67
CA LEU A 84 3.17 8.94 16.08
C LEU A 84 2.85 8.85 17.58
N PRO A 85 1.58 8.71 17.96
CA PRO A 85 1.18 8.46 19.34
C PRO A 85 1.51 7.00 19.71
N ILE A 86 2.26 6.79 20.79
CA ILE A 86 2.58 5.45 21.27
C ILE A 86 1.31 4.71 21.69
N GLY A 87 1.22 3.43 21.34
CA GLY A 87 0.05 2.58 21.61
C GLY A 87 -1.13 2.79 20.67
N SER A 88 -1.08 3.79 19.77
CA SER A 88 -2.07 3.98 18.73
C SER A 88 -1.71 3.21 17.47
N LYS A 89 -2.72 2.60 16.82
CA LYS A 89 -2.62 2.08 15.45
C LYS A 89 -2.91 3.13 14.38
N ARG A 90 -3.15 4.38 14.79
CA ARG A 90 -3.54 5.48 13.89
C ARG A 90 -2.61 6.68 14.05
N PRO A 91 -1.32 6.58 13.70
CA PRO A 91 -0.48 7.74 13.48
C PRO A 91 -0.98 8.60 12.32
N THR A 92 -0.43 9.80 12.20
CA THR A 92 -0.61 10.62 11.01
C THR A 92 0.70 10.88 10.30
N VAL A 93 0.68 10.82 8.97
CA VAL A 93 1.75 11.29 8.09
C VAL A 93 1.18 12.46 7.30
N ASN A 94 1.77 13.65 7.43
CA ASN A 94 1.28 14.91 6.86
C ASN A 94 -0.20 15.19 7.16
N GLY A 95 -0.65 14.83 8.37
CA GLY A 95 -2.03 15.01 8.81
C GLY A 95 -3.02 13.96 8.32
N GLN A 96 -2.64 13.05 7.42
CA GLN A 96 -3.46 11.91 7.02
C GLN A 96 -3.24 10.72 7.94
N VAL A 97 -4.31 10.01 8.32
CA VAL A 97 -4.23 8.83 9.18
C VAL A 97 -3.70 7.64 8.38
N VAL A 98 -2.63 7.01 8.88
CA VAL A 98 -2.09 5.76 8.34
C VAL A 98 -2.35 4.66 9.36
N GLU A 99 -2.95 3.54 8.94
CA GLU A 99 -3.24 2.43 9.85
C GLU A 99 -2.03 1.51 10.03
N LEU A 100 -1.71 1.19 11.28
CA LEU A 100 -0.65 0.24 11.62
C LEU A 100 -1.23 -1.13 11.96
N ASP A 101 -0.65 -2.18 11.38
CA ASP A 101 -0.93 -3.57 11.79
C ASP A 101 -0.63 -3.79 13.29
N VAL A 102 0.51 -3.25 13.75
CA VAL A 102 0.97 -3.30 15.13
C VAL A 102 1.26 -1.89 15.61
N ALA A 103 0.67 -1.49 16.74
CA ALA A 103 0.88 -0.17 17.30
C ALA A 103 2.35 0.06 17.65
N ALA A 104 2.82 1.30 17.49
CA ALA A 104 4.14 1.69 17.97
C ALA A 104 4.20 1.52 19.49
N MET A 105 5.34 1.06 19.99
CA MET A 105 5.53 0.74 21.41
C MET A 105 6.91 1.17 21.89
N ILE A 106 7.07 1.25 23.22
CA ILE A 106 8.38 1.53 23.82
C ILE A 106 8.99 0.23 24.31
N VAL A 107 10.18 -0.09 23.83
CA VAL A 107 10.99 -1.23 24.28
C VAL A 107 12.36 -0.71 24.66
N GLU A 108 12.80 -0.98 25.88
CA GLU A 108 14.11 -0.55 26.40
C GLU A 108 14.38 0.97 26.22
N GLY A 109 13.32 1.77 26.35
CA GLY A 109 13.40 3.23 26.18
C GLY A 109 13.58 3.69 24.72
N ARG A 110 13.33 2.83 23.73
CA ARG A 110 13.28 3.17 22.31
C ARG A 110 11.85 3.01 21.78
N THR A 111 11.45 3.93 20.90
CA THR A 111 10.20 3.81 20.15
C THR A 111 10.40 2.82 19.02
N MET A 112 9.69 1.70 19.10
CA MET A 112 9.69 0.60 18.15
C MET A 112 8.48 0.74 17.23
N VAL A 113 8.72 0.68 15.92
CA VAL A 113 7.69 0.97 14.90
C VAL A 113 7.80 -0.04 13.77
N PRO A 114 6.67 -0.49 13.19
CA PRO A 114 6.69 -1.42 12.05
C PRO A 114 7.54 -0.87 10.91
N THR A 115 8.45 -1.67 10.36
CA THR A 115 9.38 -1.18 9.34
C THR A 115 8.67 -0.72 8.06
N ARG A 116 7.53 -1.33 7.72
CA ARG A 116 6.68 -0.91 6.60
C ARG A 116 6.17 0.51 6.74
N PHE A 117 5.67 0.89 7.91
CA PHE A 117 5.21 2.25 8.16
C PHE A 117 6.33 3.28 7.93
N ILE A 118 7.55 2.95 8.38
CA ILE A 118 8.70 3.83 8.17
C ILE A 118 9.00 3.96 6.67
N ALA A 119 9.07 2.84 5.94
CA ALA A 119 9.33 2.86 4.51
C ALA A 119 8.25 3.64 3.73
N GLU A 120 6.97 3.38 3.98
CA GLU A 120 5.84 4.07 3.35
C GLU A 120 5.83 5.57 3.66
N SER A 121 6.05 5.94 4.92
CA SER A 121 6.11 7.36 5.33
C SER A 121 7.21 8.14 4.60
N LEU A 122 8.22 7.42 4.09
CA LEU A 122 9.40 7.97 3.41
C LEU A 122 9.37 7.75 1.89
N GLY A 123 8.32 7.17 1.31
CA GLY A 123 8.26 6.84 -0.12
C GLY A 123 9.27 5.76 -0.56
N ALA A 124 9.71 4.93 0.39
CA ALA A 124 10.65 3.83 0.18
C ALA A 124 9.94 2.48 0.10
N ALA A 125 10.57 1.52 -0.57
CA ALA A 125 10.18 0.12 -0.55
C ALA A 125 10.84 -0.60 0.63
N VAL A 126 10.15 -1.59 1.19
CA VAL A 126 10.70 -2.50 2.21
C VAL A 126 10.61 -3.95 1.75
N ASP A 127 11.74 -4.64 1.78
CA ASP A 127 11.85 -6.06 1.49
C ASP A 127 12.36 -6.82 2.73
N TRP A 128 11.99 -8.09 2.80
CA TRP A 128 12.53 -9.02 3.80
C TRP A 128 13.35 -10.10 3.09
N ASP A 129 14.64 -10.15 3.39
CA ASP A 129 15.52 -11.25 3.00
C ASP A 129 15.53 -12.31 4.11
N GLU A 130 14.78 -13.39 3.88
CA GLU A 130 14.69 -14.52 4.80
C GLU A 130 16.06 -15.21 5.02
N THR A 131 16.91 -15.26 3.99
CA THR A 131 18.19 -15.99 4.04
C THR A 131 19.18 -15.27 4.95
N SER A 132 19.27 -13.95 4.82
CA SER A 132 20.16 -13.13 5.63
C SER A 132 19.50 -12.54 6.89
N ARG A 133 18.19 -12.75 7.06
CA ARG A 133 17.35 -12.12 8.11
C ARG A 133 17.48 -10.61 8.13
N THR A 134 17.42 -10.01 6.95
CA THR A 134 17.67 -8.59 6.74
C THR A 134 16.43 -7.89 6.25
N VAL A 135 16.02 -6.82 6.93
CA VAL A 135 15.07 -5.87 6.37
C VAL A 135 15.83 -4.92 5.46
N VAL A 136 15.42 -4.81 4.20
CA VAL A 136 16.05 -3.93 3.23
C VAL A 136 15.09 -2.81 2.86
N ILE A 137 15.44 -1.59 3.25
CA ILE A 137 14.73 -0.37 2.92
C ILE A 137 15.48 0.29 1.76
N ARG A 138 14.81 0.55 0.65
CA ARG A 138 15.39 1.22 -0.51
C ARG A 138 14.50 2.39 -0.90
N GLU A 139 15.09 3.55 -1.11
CA GLU A 139 14.47 4.61 -1.89
C GLU A 139 13.94 4.01 -3.19
N SER A 140 12.66 4.21 -3.47
CA SER A 140 12.17 3.93 -4.81
C SER A 140 12.85 4.97 -5.72
N SER A 141 13.42 4.54 -6.85
CA SER A 141 14.01 5.47 -7.83
C SER A 141 12.95 6.34 -8.56
N VAL A 142 11.76 6.41 -7.97
CA VAL A 142 10.70 7.35 -8.30
C VAL A 142 10.74 8.39 -7.18
N GLU A 143 11.26 9.59 -7.48
CA GLU A 143 11.24 10.73 -6.59
C GLU A 143 9.77 11.15 -6.35
N LYS A 144 9.06 10.47 -5.45
CA LYS A 144 7.70 10.84 -5.05
C LYS A 144 7.77 12.07 -4.14
N THR A 145 7.64 13.25 -4.75
CA THR A 145 7.51 14.52 -4.02
C THR A 145 6.16 14.55 -3.29
N PHE A 146 5.99 15.33 -2.23
CA PHE A 146 4.75 15.35 -1.42
C PHE A 146 3.50 15.89 -2.11
N ALA A 147 3.67 16.47 -3.30
CA ALA A 147 2.59 16.69 -4.26
C ALA A 147 1.93 15.36 -4.71
N ASP A 148 2.59 14.22 -4.51
CA ASP A 148 2.19 12.87 -4.93
C ASP A 148 1.47 12.06 -3.84
N ILE A 149 1.22 12.64 -2.66
CA ILE A 149 0.43 12.01 -1.58
C ILE A 149 -0.96 12.64 -1.46
N SER A 150 -1.13 13.85 -1.99
CA SER A 150 -2.47 14.39 -2.25
C SER A 150 -3.06 13.71 -3.46
N ASP A 151 -4.35 13.40 -3.41
CA ASP A 151 -5.07 12.95 -4.59
C ASP A 151 -4.87 13.96 -5.74
N LYS A 152 -4.61 13.43 -6.93
CA LYS A 152 -4.27 14.22 -8.11
C LYS A 152 -5.55 14.66 -8.81
N GLU A 153 -5.63 15.94 -9.14
CA GLU A 153 -6.74 16.45 -9.94
C GLU A 153 -6.46 16.19 -11.43
N TYR A 154 -7.34 15.44 -12.08
CA TYR A 154 -7.43 15.37 -13.54
C TYR A 154 -8.48 16.36 -14.02
N ILE A 155 -8.15 17.15 -15.04
CA ILE A 155 -9.05 18.15 -15.62
C ILE A 155 -9.23 17.84 -17.10
N HIS A 156 -10.49 17.67 -17.52
CA HIS A 156 -10.81 17.61 -18.93
C HIS A 156 -11.26 18.99 -19.41
N GLU A 157 -10.38 19.71 -20.10
CA GLU A 157 -10.60 21.11 -20.47
C GLU A 157 -11.81 21.28 -21.42
N THR A 158 -11.90 20.44 -22.45
CA THR A 158 -12.99 20.53 -23.45
C THR A 158 -14.37 20.20 -22.88
N MET A 159 -14.44 19.19 -21.99
CA MET A 159 -15.68 18.75 -21.38
C MET A 159 -16.02 19.52 -20.09
N GLY A 160 -15.09 20.33 -19.57
CA GLY A 160 -15.33 21.24 -18.45
C GLY A 160 -15.58 20.54 -17.11
N PHE A 161 -14.88 19.45 -16.83
CA PHE A 161 -14.97 18.77 -15.53
C PHE A 161 -13.60 18.41 -14.98
N ARG A 162 -13.61 18.05 -13.70
CA ARG A 162 -12.48 17.47 -13.00
C ARG A 162 -12.85 16.14 -12.35
N LEU A 163 -11.82 15.31 -12.16
CA LEU A 163 -11.83 14.09 -11.37
C LEU A 163 -10.67 14.15 -10.37
N THR A 164 -10.83 13.47 -9.25
CA THR A 164 -9.82 13.26 -8.23
C THR A 164 -9.32 11.82 -8.33
N ILE A 165 -8.04 11.65 -8.63
CA ILE A 165 -7.36 10.37 -8.74
C ILE A 165 -6.67 10.09 -7.41
N PRO A 166 -6.99 8.99 -6.71
CA PRO A 166 -6.34 8.65 -5.45
C PRO A 166 -4.82 8.60 -5.59
N SER A 167 -4.08 9.16 -4.64
CA SER A 167 -2.61 9.24 -4.73
C SER A 167 -1.91 7.88 -4.92
N HIS A 168 -2.48 6.80 -4.36
CA HIS A 168 -1.95 5.44 -4.51
C HIS A 168 -2.15 4.84 -5.90
N TRP A 169 -2.86 5.52 -6.80
CA TRP A 169 -2.91 5.19 -8.22
C TRP A 169 -1.71 5.71 -9.00
N GLU A 170 -0.93 6.68 -8.48
CA GLU A 170 0.14 7.30 -9.28
C GLU A 170 1.16 6.26 -9.75
N GLY A 171 1.39 6.25 -11.07
CA GLY A 171 2.27 5.32 -11.78
C GLY A 171 1.63 3.98 -12.13
N ARG A 172 0.33 3.81 -11.88
CA ARG A 172 -0.41 2.55 -12.13
C ARG A 172 -1.47 2.68 -13.23
N TYR A 173 -1.69 3.89 -13.76
CA TYR A 173 -2.70 4.15 -14.78
C TYR A 173 -2.14 4.93 -15.98
N LEU A 174 -2.83 4.80 -17.10
CA LEU A 174 -2.67 5.62 -18.30
C LEU A 174 -4.00 6.28 -18.64
N ILE A 175 -3.94 7.52 -19.13
CA ILE A 175 -5.11 8.28 -19.59
C ILE A 175 -5.00 8.48 -21.11
N GLU A 176 -6.06 8.16 -21.82
CA GLU A 176 -6.25 8.54 -23.22
C GLU A 176 -7.48 9.45 -23.33
N GLU A 177 -7.31 10.63 -23.91
CA GLU A 177 -8.35 11.67 -24.03
C GLU A 177 -8.77 11.86 -25.50
N THR A 178 -10.06 12.10 -25.71
CA THR A 178 -10.63 12.58 -26.96
C THR A 178 -11.51 13.80 -26.70
N GLU A 179 -12.11 14.38 -27.74
CA GLU A 179 -13.00 15.55 -27.58
C GLU A 179 -14.22 15.26 -26.67
N ASP A 180 -14.71 14.03 -26.68
CA ASP A 180 -15.96 13.61 -26.03
C ASP A 180 -15.77 12.51 -25.00
N SER A 181 -14.53 12.11 -24.71
CA SER A 181 -14.26 11.04 -23.75
C SER A 181 -12.90 11.13 -23.09
N VAL A 182 -12.81 10.58 -21.87
CA VAL A 182 -11.55 10.18 -21.25
C VAL A 182 -11.61 8.71 -20.87
N SER A 183 -10.53 7.98 -21.13
CA SER A 183 -10.38 6.56 -20.82
C SER A 183 -9.19 6.33 -19.90
N PHE A 184 -9.41 5.53 -18.85
CA PHE A 184 -8.39 5.10 -17.91
C PHE A 184 -8.02 3.63 -18.15
N TYR A 185 -6.72 3.35 -18.16
CA TYR A 185 -6.17 2.01 -18.34
C TYR A 185 -5.19 1.66 -17.22
N SER A 186 -5.08 0.38 -16.88
CA SER A 186 -4.02 -0.16 -16.04
C SER A 186 -2.70 -0.14 -16.81
N GLN A 187 -1.70 0.53 -16.25
CA GLN A 187 -0.37 0.63 -16.85
C GLN A 187 0.34 -0.72 -16.85
N SER A 188 0.28 -1.48 -15.75
CA SER A 188 0.96 -2.78 -15.65
C SER A 188 0.43 -3.81 -16.63
N VAL A 189 -0.86 -3.74 -16.99
CA VAL A 189 -1.42 -4.55 -18.08
C VAL A 189 -0.88 -4.12 -19.44
N ARG A 190 -0.86 -2.81 -19.71
CA ARG A 190 -0.39 -2.25 -20.99
C ARG A 190 1.10 -2.49 -21.24
N ASP A 191 1.88 -2.62 -20.16
CA ASP A 191 3.31 -2.93 -20.20
C ASP A 191 3.60 -4.41 -20.50
N VAL A 192 2.60 -5.31 -20.42
CA VAL A 192 2.77 -6.72 -20.81
C VAL A 192 2.94 -6.82 -22.32
N GLU A 193 4.05 -7.43 -22.75
CA GLU A 193 4.36 -7.65 -24.16
C GLU A 193 3.21 -8.37 -24.87
N GLY A 194 2.72 -7.78 -25.97
CA GLY A 194 1.59 -8.32 -26.74
C GLY A 194 0.20 -8.03 -26.15
N PHE A 195 0.09 -7.37 -25.00
CA PHE A 195 -1.19 -7.05 -24.33
C PHE A 195 -1.53 -5.55 -24.32
N HIS A 196 -0.84 -4.76 -25.14
CA HIS A 196 -1.04 -3.30 -25.25
C HIS A 196 -2.47 -2.85 -25.62
N TRP A 197 -3.36 -3.74 -26.04
CA TRP A 197 -4.77 -3.44 -26.34
C TRP A 197 -5.69 -3.52 -25.10
N GLY A 198 -5.22 -4.13 -24.02
CA GLY A 198 -6.01 -4.40 -22.82
C GLY A 198 -5.89 -3.33 -21.74
N GLY A 199 -6.20 -3.71 -20.51
CA GLY A 199 -6.05 -2.88 -19.32
C GLY A 199 -7.13 -1.83 -19.16
N TRP A 200 -8.18 -1.81 -19.99
CA TRP A 200 -9.25 -0.81 -19.85
C TRP A 200 -9.96 -0.95 -18.49
N LEU A 201 -9.97 0.14 -17.73
CA LEU A 201 -10.62 0.20 -16.41
C LEU A 201 -12.00 0.82 -16.52
N PHE A 202 -12.08 2.03 -17.08
CA PHE A 202 -13.33 2.72 -17.37
C PHE A 202 -13.10 3.89 -18.32
N SER A 203 -14.19 4.43 -18.85
CA SER A 203 -14.21 5.69 -19.58
C SER A 203 -15.36 6.56 -19.11
N VAL A 204 -15.17 7.88 -19.16
CA VAL A 204 -16.24 8.87 -19.03
C VAL A 204 -16.51 9.45 -20.40
N TYR A 205 -17.77 9.35 -20.85
CA TYR A 205 -18.23 9.90 -22.13
C TYR A 205 -19.21 11.04 -21.90
N ARG A 206 -19.12 12.09 -22.71
CA ARG A 206 -20.18 13.06 -22.89
C ARG A 206 -21.11 12.60 -24.00
N ALA A 207 -22.42 12.69 -23.76
CA ALA A 207 -23.45 12.42 -24.75
C ALA A 207 -24.55 13.50 -24.65
N GLU A 208 -25.27 13.76 -25.73
CA GLU A 208 -26.45 14.62 -25.67
C GLU A 208 -27.51 14.02 -24.73
N ASP A 209 -28.17 14.88 -23.97
CA ASP A 209 -29.29 14.49 -23.11
C ASP A 209 -30.58 14.38 -23.93
N THR A 210 -30.77 13.22 -24.57
CA THR A 210 -31.98 12.90 -25.31
C THR A 210 -32.77 11.75 -24.67
N PRO A 211 -34.11 11.70 -24.84
CA PRO A 211 -34.93 10.59 -24.37
C PRO A 211 -34.44 9.23 -24.88
N GLU A 212 -33.97 9.16 -26.14
CA GLU A 212 -33.47 7.94 -26.75
C GLU A 212 -32.22 7.43 -26.03
N ILE A 213 -31.28 8.33 -25.70
CA ILE A 213 -30.04 7.97 -24.99
C ILE A 213 -30.36 7.51 -23.56
N ARG A 214 -31.26 8.21 -22.86
CA ARG A 214 -31.68 7.81 -21.51
C ARG A 214 -32.35 6.43 -21.50
N GLU A 215 -33.19 6.13 -22.49
CA GLU A 215 -33.82 4.81 -22.58
C GLU A 215 -32.81 3.72 -22.91
N GLN A 216 -31.83 3.96 -23.80
CA GLN A 216 -30.75 2.99 -24.08
C GLN A 216 -29.94 2.64 -22.83
N ILE A 217 -29.64 3.63 -21.99
CA ILE A 217 -28.93 3.43 -20.71
C ILE A 217 -29.81 2.60 -19.77
N LYS A 218 -31.08 2.97 -19.62
CA LYS A 218 -32.04 2.30 -18.73
C LYS A 218 -32.33 0.85 -19.13
N GLU A 219 -32.40 0.57 -20.44
CA GLU A 219 -32.56 -0.78 -20.97
C GLU A 219 -31.27 -1.62 -20.90
N GLY A 220 -30.15 -1.01 -20.50
CA GLY A 220 -28.86 -1.69 -20.37
C GLY A 220 -28.25 -2.10 -21.71
N ILE A 221 -28.70 -1.49 -22.82
CA ILE A 221 -28.16 -1.77 -24.16
C ILE A 221 -26.68 -1.40 -24.23
N THR A 222 -26.33 -0.27 -23.59
CA THR A 222 -24.94 0.09 -23.30
C THR A 222 -24.78 0.12 -21.79
N PRO A 223 -24.15 -0.90 -21.18
CA PRO A 223 -23.92 -0.95 -19.74
C PRO A 223 -23.14 0.28 -19.30
N SER A 224 -23.85 1.25 -18.75
CA SER A 224 -23.32 2.56 -18.43
C SER A 224 -24.09 3.19 -17.29
N GLU A 225 -23.40 4.05 -16.56
CA GLU A 225 -23.93 4.75 -15.40
C GLU A 225 -23.87 6.24 -15.67
N ILE A 226 -24.99 6.95 -15.50
CA ILE A 226 -24.99 8.42 -15.56
C ILE A 226 -24.34 8.93 -14.27
N ILE A 227 -23.21 9.63 -14.40
CA ILE A 227 -22.46 10.17 -13.26
C ILE A 227 -22.67 11.67 -13.08
N ALA A 228 -23.06 12.40 -14.14
CA ALA A 228 -23.40 13.82 -14.06
C ALA A 228 -24.24 14.29 -15.25
N GLU A 229 -24.88 15.44 -15.10
CA GLU A 229 -25.71 16.08 -16.13
C GLU A 229 -25.47 17.59 -16.12
N GLN A 230 -25.21 18.19 -17.29
CA GLN A 230 -25.01 19.65 -17.40
C GLN A 230 -25.32 20.16 -18.81
N HIS A 231 -26.04 21.29 -18.89
CA HIS A 231 -26.30 22.04 -20.12
C HIS A 231 -26.81 21.19 -21.31
N GLY A 232 -27.66 20.19 -21.05
CA GLY A 232 -28.21 19.31 -22.10
C GLY A 232 -27.27 18.17 -22.51
N PHE A 233 -26.24 17.88 -21.70
CA PHE A 233 -25.37 16.73 -21.86
C PHE A 233 -25.43 15.80 -20.64
N LEU A 234 -25.30 14.50 -20.90
CA LEU A 234 -25.08 13.45 -19.93
C LEU A 234 -23.61 13.07 -19.93
N PHE A 235 -23.06 12.85 -18.73
CA PHE A 235 -21.76 12.25 -18.51
C PHE A 235 -21.98 10.84 -18.01
N LYS A 236 -21.45 9.86 -18.73
CA LYS A 236 -21.65 8.44 -18.42
C LYS A 236 -20.35 7.70 -18.24
N LYS A 237 -20.26 6.92 -17.16
CA LYS A 237 -19.21 5.94 -16.92
C LYS A 237 -19.52 4.67 -17.69
N ILE A 238 -18.53 4.14 -18.40
CA ILE A 238 -18.58 2.84 -19.08
C ILE A 238 -17.38 2.03 -18.62
N GLY A 239 -17.62 0.75 -18.28
CA GLY A 239 -16.57 -0.20 -17.94
C GLY A 239 -16.39 -1.29 -19.02
N PRO A 240 -15.38 -2.14 -18.89
CA PRO A 240 -15.11 -3.24 -19.80
C PRO A 240 -16.20 -4.30 -19.78
N SER A 241 -16.51 -4.83 -20.97
CA SER A 241 -17.46 -5.93 -21.16
C SER A 241 -16.78 -7.28 -21.40
N ASP A 242 -15.47 -7.27 -21.61
CA ASP A 242 -14.63 -8.41 -21.94
C ASP A 242 -13.39 -8.46 -21.02
N VAL A 243 -12.56 -9.49 -21.22
CA VAL A 243 -11.33 -9.67 -20.44
C VAL A 243 -10.30 -8.61 -20.86
N GLN A 244 -9.84 -7.85 -19.88
CA GLN A 244 -8.89 -6.76 -20.06
C GLN A 244 -7.54 -7.03 -19.39
N PHE A 245 -7.23 -8.26 -18.98
CA PHE A 245 -6.02 -8.57 -18.22
C PHE A 245 -5.42 -9.94 -18.60
N PRO A 246 -4.10 -10.13 -18.45
CA PRO A 246 -3.44 -11.39 -18.78
C PRO A 246 -3.59 -12.42 -17.66
N HIS A 247 -4.52 -13.38 -17.83
CA HIS A 247 -4.82 -14.43 -16.84
C HIS A 247 -3.62 -15.26 -16.36
N GLU A 248 -2.57 -15.38 -17.18
CA GLU A 248 -1.37 -16.14 -16.85
C GLU A 248 -0.43 -15.38 -15.89
N ASN A 249 -0.59 -14.06 -15.77
CA ASN A 249 0.20 -13.22 -14.88
C ASN A 249 -0.62 -12.82 -13.66
N GLN A 250 -0.47 -13.59 -12.57
CA GLN A 250 -1.23 -13.41 -11.34
C GLN A 250 -1.04 -12.02 -10.72
N ALA A 251 0.20 -11.52 -10.66
CA ALA A 251 0.49 -10.23 -10.03
C ALA A 251 -0.18 -9.07 -10.77
N VAL A 252 -0.08 -9.04 -12.11
CA VAL A 252 -0.74 -8.02 -12.95
C VAL A 252 -2.26 -8.15 -12.88
N THR A 253 -2.79 -9.37 -12.80
CA THR A 253 -4.22 -9.62 -12.65
C THR A 253 -4.77 -9.10 -11.32
N GLU A 254 -4.09 -9.40 -10.20
CA GLU A 254 -4.47 -8.91 -8.88
C GLU A 254 -4.43 -7.38 -8.81
N GLU A 255 -3.41 -6.76 -9.40
CA GLU A 255 -3.30 -5.31 -9.47
C GLU A 255 -4.41 -4.68 -10.30
N TYR A 256 -4.74 -5.26 -11.46
CA TYR A 256 -5.83 -4.81 -12.31
C TYR A 256 -7.16 -4.80 -11.55
N PHE A 257 -7.48 -5.88 -10.81
CA PHE A 257 -8.70 -5.94 -10.01
C PHE A 257 -8.70 -4.92 -8.87
N ALA A 258 -7.57 -4.71 -8.20
CA ALA A 258 -7.46 -3.68 -7.17
C ALA A 258 -7.77 -2.27 -7.72
N LEU A 259 -7.26 -1.93 -8.91
CA LEU A 259 -7.61 -0.66 -9.57
C LEU A 259 -9.07 -0.65 -10.02
N TYR A 260 -9.56 -1.75 -10.58
CA TYR A 260 -10.92 -1.84 -11.10
C TYR A 260 -11.98 -1.60 -10.01
N ASP A 261 -11.80 -2.25 -8.85
CA ASP A 261 -12.71 -2.14 -7.71
C ASP A 261 -12.78 -0.71 -7.15
N GLU A 262 -11.72 0.07 -7.32
CA GLU A 262 -11.60 1.45 -6.84
C GLU A 262 -12.00 2.51 -7.88
N THR A 263 -12.35 2.15 -9.11
CA THR A 263 -12.74 3.12 -10.16
C THR A 263 -13.89 4.04 -9.73
N HIS A 264 -14.75 3.59 -8.82
CA HIS A 264 -15.84 4.39 -8.26
C HIS A 264 -15.33 5.60 -7.47
N LEU A 265 -14.20 5.48 -6.75
CA LEU A 265 -13.60 6.60 -6.01
C LEU A 265 -13.29 7.79 -6.93
N ILE A 266 -12.83 7.48 -8.15
CA ILE A 266 -12.55 8.49 -9.18
C ILE A 266 -13.85 9.05 -9.73
N THR A 267 -14.80 8.20 -10.13
CA THR A 267 -16.04 8.69 -10.77
C THR A 267 -16.96 9.44 -9.82
N ASP A 268 -16.98 9.08 -8.54
CA ASP A 268 -17.77 9.73 -7.49
C ASP A 268 -17.24 11.14 -7.16
N SER A 269 -15.97 11.41 -7.50
CA SER A 269 -15.34 12.72 -7.34
C SER A 269 -15.66 13.71 -8.47
N PHE A 270 -16.44 13.28 -9.48
CA PHE A 270 -16.78 14.10 -10.63
C PHE A 270 -17.36 15.45 -10.22
N ALA A 271 -16.76 16.52 -10.74
CA ALA A 271 -17.27 17.87 -10.53
C ALA A 271 -17.08 18.72 -11.78
N PHE A 272 -18.09 19.52 -12.11
CA PHE A 272 -17.96 20.54 -13.14
C PHE A 272 -17.00 21.65 -12.71
N ARG A 273 -16.36 22.24 -13.72
CA ARG A 273 -15.47 23.40 -13.60
C ARG A 273 -16.17 24.68 -14.04
#